data_AF-A0A371DNK9-F1
#
_entry.id   AF-A0A371DNK9-F1
#
_cell.length_a   1.000
_cell.length_b   1.000
_cell.length_c   1.000
_cell.angle_alpha   90.00
_cell.angle_beta   90.00
_cell.angle_gamma   90.00
#
_symmetry.space_group_name_H-M   'P 1'
#
loop_
_entity.id
_entity.type
_entity.pdbx_description
1 polymer ?
#
loop_
_entity_poly.entity_id
_entity_poly.type
_entity_poly.pdbx_seq_one_letter_code
_entity_poly.pdbx_strand_id
1 'polypeptide(L)'
;MPPRKKAKTAEYQTTIADHWPGVPPARSSDKAEDIQVTQRRGGRRRKNPWLKDLPNLPIDVLIEIFGCLHPKDLLSFVRSCKDFCRFLLHPKHDFIWREARKQVEGMPDCPPFLSERAYAHLAFSWHCRTCARKNVRDVLWPWFARYCSTCLPDVRYIRKTIVAPLNDIDKSLTKDDGHYSLFNVVNPTEGSNSAKCNQFHRPQVDQFAREWAEAKTKNARNELLKKQRARVKERDHHAELCAEWYSNKTMDRYVVLERVRLERVWDTIDKLKAEGWGPEIEWLDWSRAYYLDNRPDIWQATKLTDRAFQKILTRLLPELDEWRKDRLAGKPAPSAIYYRHPSERYRF
;
A
#
# COMPACT_ATOMS: atom_id res chain seq x y z
N MET A 1 -62.44 -29.91 2.81
CA MET A 1 -61.75 -28.76 3.45
C MET A 1 -61.49 -29.10 4.91
N PRO A 2 -60.22 -29.25 5.30
CA PRO A 2 -59.60 -28.45 6.35
C PRO A 2 -58.23 -27.85 5.91
N PRO A 3 -57.62 -26.94 6.70
CA PRO A 3 -56.69 -25.94 6.18
C PRO A 3 -55.23 -26.41 6.05
N ARG A 4 -54.59 -25.92 4.99
CA ARG A 4 -53.19 -26.11 4.60
C ARG A 4 -52.26 -25.40 5.61
N LYS A 5 -51.41 -26.17 6.29
CA LYS A 5 -50.32 -25.66 7.14
C LYS A 5 -49.31 -24.87 6.28
N LYS A 6 -49.04 -23.62 6.65
CA LYS A 6 -47.96 -22.80 6.08
C LYS A 6 -46.61 -23.36 6.56
N ALA A 7 -45.76 -23.78 5.63
CA ALA A 7 -44.37 -24.12 5.90
C ALA A 7 -43.57 -22.83 6.18
N LYS A 8 -42.81 -22.83 7.26
CA LYS A 8 -41.86 -21.77 7.63
C LYS A 8 -40.64 -21.85 6.69
N THR A 9 -40.44 -20.84 5.85
CA THR A 9 -39.16 -20.58 5.19
C THR A 9 -38.21 -19.99 6.21
N ALA A 10 -37.11 -20.70 6.49
CA ALA A 10 -36.03 -20.22 7.35
C ALA A 10 -35.27 -19.09 6.63
N GLU A 11 -35.19 -17.94 7.29
CA GLU A 11 -34.39 -16.79 6.86
C GLU A 11 -32.89 -17.14 6.93
N TYR A 12 -32.24 -17.17 5.77
CA TYR A 12 -30.79 -17.23 5.65
C TYR A 12 -30.21 -15.82 5.80
N GLN A 13 -29.97 -15.39 7.05
CA GLN A 13 -29.18 -14.19 7.32
C GLN A 13 -27.70 -14.51 7.13
N THR A 14 -27.10 -14.04 6.03
CA THR A 14 -25.64 -14.14 5.80
C THR A 14 -24.93 -12.87 6.27
N THR A 15 -24.18 -13.01 7.35
CA THR A 15 -23.44 -12.01 8.13
C THR A 15 -22.09 -11.62 7.50
N ILE A 16 -22.06 -11.29 6.20
CA ILE A 16 -20.81 -10.86 5.52
C ILE A 16 -20.44 -9.40 5.84
N ALA A 17 -21.42 -8.55 6.16
CA ALA A 17 -21.19 -7.12 6.40
C ALA A 17 -20.41 -6.81 7.69
N ASP A 18 -20.51 -7.67 8.70
CA ASP A 18 -19.97 -7.41 10.04
C ASP A 18 -18.49 -7.79 10.21
N HIS A 19 -17.90 -8.51 9.25
CA HIS A 19 -16.52 -9.04 9.33
C HIS A 19 -15.54 -8.40 8.32
N TRP A 20 -15.92 -7.35 7.60
CA TRP A 20 -14.97 -6.66 6.71
C TRP A 20 -13.94 -5.84 7.51
N PRO A 21 -12.62 -6.04 7.31
CA PRO A 21 -11.59 -5.30 8.04
C PRO A 21 -11.67 -3.80 7.73
N GLY A 22 -12.06 -3.01 8.73
CA GLY A 22 -12.14 -1.55 8.65
C GLY A 22 -13.48 -0.92 9.04
N VAL A 23 -14.49 -1.70 9.42
CA VAL A 23 -15.70 -1.18 10.07
C VAL A 23 -15.45 -1.10 11.59
N PRO A 24 -15.39 0.08 12.22
CA PRO A 24 -15.23 0.17 13.67
C PRO A 24 -16.50 -0.36 14.37
N PRO A 25 -16.39 -1.12 15.48
CA PRO A 25 -17.55 -1.55 16.25
C PRO A 25 -18.28 -0.33 16.83
N ALA A 26 -19.61 -0.40 16.88
CA ALA A 26 -20.45 0.63 17.46
C ALA A 26 -20.11 0.79 18.96
N ARG A 27 -19.58 1.96 19.34
CA ARG A 27 -19.47 2.34 20.75
C ARG A 27 -20.85 2.76 21.26
N SER A 28 -21.33 2.08 22.29
CA SER A 28 -22.42 2.54 23.13
C SER A 28 -22.04 3.86 23.79
N SER A 29 -22.88 4.87 23.61
CA SER A 29 -22.73 6.16 24.28
C SER A 29 -23.19 6.04 25.73
N ASP A 30 -22.34 6.39 26.67
CA ASP A 30 -22.80 6.89 27.96
C ASP A 30 -21.96 8.08 28.41
N LYS A 31 -22.69 9.19 28.55
CA LYS A 31 -22.51 10.41 29.37
C LYS A 31 -21.29 11.32 29.15
N ALA A 32 -21.66 12.58 28.91
CA ALA A 32 -20.83 13.74 28.66
C ALA A 32 -20.46 14.46 29.98
N GLU A 33 -19.30 15.11 29.98
CA GLU A 33 -19.06 16.34 30.74
C GLU A 33 -18.34 17.36 29.86
N ASP A 34 -18.80 18.60 29.97
CA ASP A 34 -18.50 19.77 29.15
C ASP A 34 -17.09 20.31 29.35
N ILE A 35 -16.34 20.50 28.25
CA ILE A 35 -15.23 21.46 28.20
C ILE A 35 -15.37 22.28 26.92
N GLN A 36 -15.70 23.56 27.11
CA GLN A 36 -15.82 24.56 26.05
C GLN A 36 -14.45 24.86 25.43
N VAL A 37 -14.21 24.36 24.21
CA VAL A 37 -13.08 24.78 23.37
C VAL A 37 -13.57 25.76 22.31
N THR A 38 -12.99 26.95 22.34
CA THR A 38 -13.27 28.09 21.46
C THR A 38 -13.15 27.71 19.98
N GLN A 39 -14.27 27.84 19.25
CA GLN A 39 -14.33 27.58 17.82
C GLN A 39 -13.56 28.63 17.02
N ARG A 40 -12.39 28.24 16.49
CA ARG A 40 -11.82 28.93 15.33
C ARG A 40 -12.67 28.58 14.10
N ARG A 41 -13.27 29.61 13.50
CA ARG A 41 -14.14 29.53 12.31
C ARG A 41 -13.38 28.97 11.10
N GLY A 42 -13.38 27.65 10.94
CA GLY A 42 -13.00 26.98 9.71
C GLY A 42 -14.08 27.19 8.65
N GLY A 43 -13.68 27.54 7.43
CA GLY A 43 -14.57 27.78 6.30
C GLY A 43 -15.61 26.66 6.15
N ARG A 44 -16.88 27.08 6.03
CA ARG A 44 -18.05 26.20 5.87
C ARG A 44 -17.82 25.31 4.64
N ARG A 45 -17.50 24.04 4.86
CA ARG A 45 -17.47 23.01 3.81
C ARG A 45 -18.84 23.08 3.11
N ARG A 46 -18.90 23.55 1.87
CA ARG A 46 -20.16 23.61 1.11
C ARG A 46 -20.73 22.19 1.10
N LYS A 47 -21.82 21.97 1.84
CA LYS A 47 -22.53 20.69 1.83
C LYS A 47 -23.23 20.62 0.47
N ASN A 48 -22.62 19.98 -0.52
CA ASN A 48 -23.29 19.70 -1.79
C ASN A 48 -24.56 18.88 -1.48
N PRO A 49 -25.77 19.42 -1.67
CA PRO A 49 -27.01 18.74 -1.31
C PRO A 49 -27.14 17.39 -2.00
N TRP A 50 -26.72 17.33 -3.27
CA TRP A 50 -26.73 16.14 -4.12
C TRP A 50 -26.02 14.91 -3.51
N LEU A 51 -24.94 15.08 -2.74
CA LEU A 51 -24.23 13.96 -2.13
C LEU A 51 -25.07 13.23 -1.07
N LYS A 52 -26.09 13.88 -0.50
CA LYS A 52 -27.02 13.25 0.45
C LYS A 52 -28.06 12.39 -0.26
N ASP A 53 -28.39 12.74 -1.49
CA ASP A 53 -29.41 12.06 -2.29
C ASP A 53 -28.80 10.93 -3.14
N LEU A 54 -27.48 10.87 -3.26
CA LEU A 54 -26.74 9.83 -3.98
C LEU A 54 -27.21 8.41 -3.62
N PRO A 55 -27.39 8.00 -2.34
CA PRO A 55 -27.88 6.65 -2.01
C PRO A 55 -29.30 6.35 -2.50
N ASN A 56 -30.10 7.37 -2.82
CA ASN A 56 -31.48 7.23 -3.26
C ASN A 56 -31.61 7.20 -4.80
N LEU A 57 -30.50 7.26 -5.54
CA LEU A 57 -30.53 7.14 -7.00
C LEU A 57 -30.94 5.72 -7.42
N PRO A 58 -31.51 5.56 -8.63
CA PRO A 58 -31.75 4.25 -9.21
C PRO A 58 -30.48 3.39 -9.24
N ILE A 59 -30.64 2.09 -9.02
CA ILE A 59 -29.53 1.14 -8.94
C ILE A 59 -28.66 1.18 -10.20
N ASP A 60 -29.27 1.30 -11.39
CA ASP A 60 -28.54 1.35 -12.66
C ASP A 60 -27.61 2.58 -12.75
N VAL A 61 -28.07 3.72 -12.24
CA VAL A 61 -27.27 4.96 -12.18
C VAL A 61 -26.11 4.81 -11.18
N LEU A 62 -26.37 4.16 -10.03
CA LEU A 62 -25.32 3.87 -9.06
C LEU A 62 -24.25 2.93 -9.63
N ILE A 63 -24.67 1.91 -10.39
CA ILE A 63 -23.77 0.98 -11.07
C ILE A 63 -22.87 1.74 -12.05
N GLU A 64 -23.45 2.59 -12.90
CA GLU A 64 -22.71 3.37 -13.90
C GLU A 64 -21.70 4.31 -13.23
N ILE A 65 -22.15 5.08 -12.23
CA ILE A 65 -21.28 5.99 -11.47
C ILE A 65 -20.12 5.20 -10.86
N PHE A 66 -20.41 4.12 -10.13
CA PHE A 66 -19.39 3.37 -9.42
C PHE A 66 -18.46 2.58 -10.36
N GLY A 67 -18.93 2.13 -11.51
CA GLY A 67 -18.11 1.49 -12.54
C GLY A 67 -17.08 2.43 -13.18
N CYS A 68 -17.37 3.73 -13.18
CA CYS A 68 -16.46 4.78 -13.68
C CYS A 68 -15.47 5.29 -12.61
N LEU A 69 -15.60 4.87 -11.35
CA LEU A 69 -14.71 5.34 -10.29
C LEU A 69 -13.42 4.53 -10.21
N HIS A 70 -12.38 5.16 -9.68
CA HIS A 70 -11.16 4.45 -9.30
C HIS A 70 -11.46 3.50 -8.12
N PRO A 71 -10.90 2.27 -8.06
CA PRO A 71 -11.22 1.30 -7.01
C PRO A 71 -10.92 1.80 -5.58
N LYS A 72 -9.90 2.66 -5.44
CA LYS A 72 -9.60 3.37 -4.18
C LYS A 72 -10.77 4.23 -3.68
N ASP A 73 -11.51 4.85 -4.58
CA ASP A 73 -12.66 5.68 -4.22
C ASP A 73 -13.84 4.80 -3.81
N LEU A 74 -14.06 3.67 -4.48
CA LEU A 74 -15.04 2.66 -4.03
C LEU A 74 -14.75 2.17 -2.61
N LEU A 75 -13.48 1.89 -2.29
CA LEU A 75 -13.07 1.58 -0.91
C LEU A 75 -13.37 2.73 0.07
N SER A 76 -13.28 3.98 -0.38
CA SER A 76 -13.65 5.15 0.44
C SER A 76 -15.16 5.23 0.66
N PHE A 77 -15.97 4.92 -0.36
CA PHE A 77 -17.44 4.85 -0.25
C PHE A 77 -17.88 3.75 0.72
N VAL A 78 -17.32 2.54 0.61
CA VAL A 78 -17.61 1.42 1.53
C VAL A 78 -17.35 1.81 2.99
N ARG A 79 -16.32 2.61 3.26
CA ARG A 79 -15.95 3.01 4.63
C ARG A 79 -16.75 4.18 5.18
N SER A 80 -17.38 4.99 4.32
CA SER A 80 -18.01 6.25 4.70
C SER A 80 -19.54 6.20 4.75
N CYS A 81 -20.17 5.22 4.10
CA CYS A 81 -21.63 5.08 4.06
C CYS A 81 -22.06 3.63 4.22
N LYS A 82 -22.98 3.35 5.15
CA LYS A 82 -23.50 1.99 5.40
C LYS A 82 -24.28 1.43 4.23
N ASP A 83 -25.02 2.26 3.49
CA ASP A 83 -25.80 1.81 2.35
C ASP A 83 -24.92 1.47 1.16
N PHE A 84 -23.90 2.28 0.87
CA PHE A 84 -22.88 1.94 -0.13
C PHE A 84 -22.05 0.74 0.29
N CYS A 85 -21.74 0.57 1.58
CA CYS A 85 -21.10 -0.64 2.08
C CYS A 85 -21.94 -1.88 1.76
N ARG A 86 -23.24 -1.87 2.13
CA ARG A 86 -24.16 -2.97 1.85
C ARG A 86 -24.29 -3.24 0.35
N PHE A 87 -24.35 -2.19 -0.46
CA PHE A 87 -24.50 -2.27 -1.90
C PHE A 87 -23.23 -2.81 -2.59
N LEU A 88 -22.07 -2.18 -2.39
CA LEU A 88 -20.81 -2.50 -3.07
C LEU A 88 -20.18 -3.81 -2.58
N LEU A 89 -20.48 -4.25 -1.35
CA LEU A 89 -20.03 -5.54 -0.83
C LEU A 89 -21.03 -6.67 -1.12
N HIS A 90 -22.14 -6.40 -1.80
CA HIS A 90 -23.06 -7.46 -2.19
C HIS A 90 -22.47 -8.29 -3.35
N PRO A 91 -22.50 -9.64 -3.30
CA PRO A 91 -21.93 -10.48 -4.35
C PRO A 91 -22.47 -10.21 -5.77
N LYS A 92 -23.75 -9.83 -5.90
CA LYS A 92 -24.35 -9.47 -7.19
C LYS A 92 -23.71 -8.24 -7.85
N HIS A 93 -23.01 -7.41 -7.08
CA HIS A 93 -22.38 -6.18 -7.56
C HIS A 93 -20.85 -6.29 -7.65
N ASP A 94 -20.29 -7.51 -7.57
CA ASP A 94 -18.84 -7.73 -7.70
C ASP A 94 -18.31 -7.21 -9.04
N PHE A 95 -19.12 -7.27 -10.09
CA PHE A 95 -18.77 -6.75 -11.42
C PHE A 95 -18.47 -5.25 -11.44
N ILE A 96 -19.02 -4.45 -10.52
CA ILE A 96 -18.71 -3.01 -10.42
C ILE A 96 -17.21 -2.82 -10.16
N TRP A 97 -16.62 -3.69 -9.34
CA TRP A 97 -15.19 -3.65 -9.02
C TRP A 97 -14.33 -4.02 -10.22
N ARG A 98 -14.80 -4.94 -11.08
CA ARG A 98 -14.15 -5.25 -12.36
C ARG A 98 -14.16 -4.05 -13.30
N GLU A 99 -15.30 -3.38 -13.44
CA GLU A 99 -15.39 -2.20 -14.31
C GLU A 99 -14.54 -1.04 -13.78
N ALA A 100 -14.55 -0.83 -12.46
CA ALA A 100 -13.67 0.14 -11.79
C ALA A 100 -12.18 -0.20 -11.97
N ARG A 101 -11.79 -1.48 -11.93
CA ARG A 101 -10.41 -1.92 -12.19
C ARG A 101 -9.96 -1.52 -13.59
N LYS A 102 -10.82 -1.67 -14.61
CA LYS A 102 -10.49 -1.29 -15.99
C LYS A 102 -10.23 0.21 -16.16
N GLN A 103 -10.70 1.05 -15.24
CA GLN A 103 -10.37 2.48 -15.21
C GLN A 103 -8.92 2.74 -14.78
N VAL A 104 -8.21 1.74 -14.26
CA VAL A 104 -6.83 1.86 -13.80
C VAL A 104 -5.89 1.38 -14.91
N GLU A 105 -5.26 2.35 -15.57
CA GLU A 105 -4.30 2.09 -16.64
C GLU A 105 -3.17 1.14 -16.21
N GLY A 106 -2.97 0.11 -17.03
CA GLY A 106 -1.92 -0.90 -16.86
C GLY A 106 -2.16 -1.91 -15.74
N MET A 107 -3.28 -1.84 -15.01
CA MET A 107 -3.57 -2.78 -13.93
C MET A 107 -3.86 -4.18 -14.50
N PRO A 108 -3.15 -5.23 -14.05
CA PRO A 108 -3.39 -6.60 -14.52
C PRO A 108 -4.84 -7.06 -14.28
N ASP A 109 -5.24 -8.11 -15.00
CA ASP A 109 -6.49 -8.79 -14.72
C ASP A 109 -6.50 -9.41 -13.32
N CYS A 110 -7.69 -9.42 -12.71
CA CYS A 110 -7.85 -10.00 -11.39
C CYS A 110 -7.47 -11.48 -11.43
N PRO A 111 -6.52 -11.93 -10.59
CA PRO A 111 -6.14 -13.34 -10.54
C PRO A 111 -7.35 -14.23 -10.23
N PRO A 112 -7.44 -15.45 -10.80
CA PRO A 112 -8.63 -16.30 -10.69
C PRO A 112 -8.91 -16.79 -9.25
N PHE A 113 -7.90 -16.74 -8.37
CA PHE A 113 -7.99 -17.09 -6.96
C PHE A 113 -8.34 -15.89 -6.05
N LEU A 114 -8.62 -14.71 -6.62
CA LEU A 114 -9.09 -13.52 -5.90
C LEU A 114 -10.41 -13.02 -6.46
N SER A 115 -11.22 -12.40 -5.60
CA SER A 115 -12.33 -11.55 -6.07
C SER A 115 -11.83 -10.16 -6.44
N GLU A 116 -12.53 -9.48 -7.34
CA GLU A 116 -12.21 -8.11 -7.77
C GLU A 116 -12.15 -7.15 -6.57
N ARG A 117 -13.04 -7.33 -5.60
CA ARG A 117 -13.02 -6.62 -4.30
C ARG A 117 -11.74 -6.85 -3.52
N ALA A 118 -11.34 -8.12 -3.36
CA ALA A 118 -10.13 -8.46 -2.61
C ALA A 118 -8.89 -7.93 -3.32
N TYR A 119 -8.87 -7.96 -4.65
CA TYR A 119 -7.79 -7.43 -5.46
C TYR A 119 -7.69 -5.91 -5.36
N ALA A 120 -8.81 -5.19 -5.46
CA ALA A 120 -8.88 -3.75 -5.21
C ALA A 120 -8.41 -3.37 -3.79
N HIS A 121 -8.83 -4.13 -2.77
CA HIS A 121 -8.36 -3.92 -1.40
C HIS A 121 -6.85 -4.15 -1.30
N LEU A 122 -6.30 -5.22 -1.90
CA LEU A 122 -4.86 -5.49 -1.86
C LEU A 122 -4.04 -4.37 -2.50
N ALA A 123 -4.46 -3.93 -3.69
CA ALA A 123 -3.77 -2.91 -4.48
C ALA A 123 -3.84 -1.52 -3.83
N PHE A 124 -5.00 -1.12 -3.31
CA PHE A 124 -5.26 0.29 -2.93
C PHE A 124 -5.48 0.54 -1.43
N SER A 125 -5.40 -0.49 -0.60
CA SER A 125 -5.53 -0.40 0.87
C SER A 125 -4.20 -0.73 1.55
N TRP A 126 -3.87 -0.04 2.63
CA TRP A 126 -2.65 -0.26 3.42
C TRP A 126 -2.93 -0.89 4.78
N HIS A 127 -3.75 -1.95 4.80
CA HIS A 127 -4.15 -2.62 6.03
C HIS A 127 -3.54 -4.01 6.10
N CYS A 128 -3.07 -4.40 7.29
CA CYS A 128 -2.68 -5.77 7.59
C CYS A 128 -3.87 -6.72 7.37
N ARG A 129 -3.65 -7.85 6.69
CA ARG A 129 -4.66 -8.88 6.45
C ARG A 129 -5.16 -9.51 7.76
N THR A 130 -4.29 -9.65 8.76
CA THR A 130 -4.61 -10.33 10.03
C THR A 130 -5.29 -9.39 11.04
N CYS A 131 -4.68 -8.23 11.32
CA CYS A 131 -5.11 -7.37 12.42
C CYS A 131 -5.70 -6.02 11.97
N ALA A 132 -5.84 -5.79 10.66
CA ALA A 132 -6.32 -4.53 10.07
C ALA A 132 -5.52 -3.27 10.47
N ARG A 133 -4.31 -3.40 11.05
CA ARG A 133 -3.42 -2.27 11.32
C ARG A 133 -3.13 -1.50 10.02
N LYS A 134 -3.25 -0.18 10.08
CA LYS A 134 -3.00 0.75 8.95
C LYS A 134 -1.50 0.88 8.64
N ASN A 135 -1.20 1.52 7.51
CA ASN A 135 0.14 1.89 7.04
C ASN A 135 1.07 0.70 6.72
N VAL A 136 0.51 -0.47 6.36
CA VAL A 136 1.30 -1.57 5.81
C VAL A 136 1.42 -1.36 4.30
N ARG A 137 2.56 -0.81 3.85
CA ARG A 137 2.77 -0.35 2.46
C ARG A 137 3.27 -1.44 1.53
N ASP A 138 3.93 -2.45 2.05
CA ASP A 138 4.51 -3.52 1.25
C ASP A 138 3.46 -4.59 1.00
N VAL A 139 3.31 -4.97 -0.27
CA VAL A 139 2.53 -6.14 -0.68
C VAL A 139 3.50 -7.29 -0.84
N LEU A 140 3.20 -8.41 -0.19
CA LEU A 140 3.87 -9.67 -0.50
C LEU A 140 3.10 -10.30 -1.66
N TRP A 141 3.46 -9.94 -2.89
CA TRP A 141 2.80 -10.40 -4.11
C TRP A 141 2.81 -11.93 -4.22
N PRO A 142 3.93 -12.59 -3.84
CA PRO A 142 4.01 -13.95 -3.32
C PRO A 142 2.71 -14.56 -2.85
N TRP A 143 2.17 -13.85 -1.88
CA TRP A 143 1.13 -14.29 -0.95
C TRP A 143 -0.18 -13.55 -1.16
N PHE A 144 -0.21 -12.58 -2.10
CA PHE A 144 -1.31 -11.64 -2.33
C PHE A 144 -1.84 -11.05 -1.02
N ALA A 145 -0.93 -10.66 -0.12
CA ALA A 145 -1.28 -10.23 1.22
C ALA A 145 -0.35 -9.13 1.74
N ARG A 146 -0.83 -8.40 2.75
CA ARG A 146 -0.08 -7.42 3.54
C ARG A 146 -0.05 -7.88 4.99
N TYR A 147 1.12 -7.91 5.60
CA TYR A 147 1.27 -8.21 7.03
C TYR A 147 2.10 -7.13 7.69
N CYS A 148 1.63 -6.63 8.84
CA CYS A 148 2.46 -5.75 9.64
C CYS A 148 3.60 -6.54 10.30
N SER A 149 4.65 -5.83 10.72
CA SER A 149 5.83 -6.42 11.35
C SER A 149 5.52 -7.32 12.55
N THR A 150 4.42 -7.07 13.26
CA THR A 150 3.98 -7.89 14.40
C THR A 150 3.26 -9.18 13.98
N CYS A 151 2.54 -9.20 12.86
CA CYS A 151 1.78 -10.38 12.42
C CYS A 151 2.57 -11.26 11.45
N LEU A 152 3.51 -10.68 10.71
CA LEU A 152 4.31 -11.40 9.72
C LEU A 152 5.04 -12.63 10.31
N PRO A 153 5.64 -12.59 11.52
CA PRO A 153 6.26 -13.76 12.14
C PRO A 153 5.31 -14.94 12.34
N ASP A 154 4.04 -14.69 12.65
CA ASP A 154 3.05 -15.74 12.97
C ASP A 154 2.53 -16.47 11.74
N VAL A 155 2.57 -15.79 10.58
CA VAL A 155 1.99 -16.25 9.31
C VAL A 155 3.03 -16.73 8.31
N ARG A 156 4.29 -16.89 8.74
CA ARG A 156 5.37 -17.41 7.91
C ARG A 156 6.11 -18.56 8.57
N TYR A 157 6.62 -19.46 7.75
CA TYR A 157 7.78 -20.28 8.10
C TYR A 157 9.03 -19.67 7.48
N ILE A 158 10.18 -19.81 8.13
CA ILE A 158 11.49 -19.52 7.54
C ILE A 158 12.13 -20.82 7.09
N ARG A 159 13.17 -20.78 6.24
CA ARG A 159 13.89 -21.98 5.78
C ARG A 159 14.21 -22.98 6.90
N LYS A 160 14.65 -22.49 8.07
CA LYS A 160 15.01 -23.36 9.21
C LYS A 160 13.82 -24.07 9.86
N THR A 161 12.61 -23.51 9.76
CA THR A 161 11.44 -23.99 10.49
C THR A 161 10.40 -24.68 9.62
N ILE A 162 10.51 -24.61 8.28
CA ILE A 162 9.56 -25.24 7.37
C ILE A 162 9.78 -26.75 7.22
N VAL A 163 11.04 -27.21 7.31
CA VAL A 163 11.41 -28.60 6.98
C VAL A 163 10.78 -29.60 7.94
N ALA A 164 10.80 -29.33 9.25
CA ALA A 164 10.25 -30.25 10.25
C ALA A 164 8.73 -30.47 10.06
N PRO A 165 7.87 -29.43 10.01
CA PRO A 165 6.44 -29.59 9.72
C PRO A 165 6.14 -30.35 8.42
N LEU A 166 6.90 -30.12 7.35
CA LEU A 166 6.71 -30.83 6.09
C LEU A 166 7.12 -32.31 6.19
N ASN A 167 8.19 -32.62 6.92
CA ASN A 167 8.62 -33.99 7.16
C ASN A 167 7.65 -34.78 8.04
N ASP A 168 7.00 -34.10 9.00
CA ASP A 168 5.94 -34.69 9.82
C ASP A 168 4.73 -35.07 8.98
N ILE A 169 4.48 -34.34 7.89
CA ILE A 169 3.43 -34.67 6.90
C ILE A 169 3.89 -35.84 6.02
N ASP A 170 5.00 -35.66 5.31
CA ASP A 170 5.62 -36.69 4.47
C ASP A 170 7.05 -36.25 4.08
N LYS A 171 8.06 -37.04 4.44
CA LYS A 171 9.48 -36.76 4.15
C LYS A 171 9.78 -36.57 2.66
N SER A 172 8.96 -37.11 1.76
CA SER A 172 9.13 -36.90 0.31
C SER A 172 8.90 -35.46 -0.14
N LEU A 173 8.18 -34.64 0.64
CA LEU A 173 7.87 -33.24 0.30
C LEU A 173 9.09 -32.32 0.35
N THR A 174 10.10 -32.69 1.13
CA THR A 174 11.34 -31.89 1.29
C THR A 174 12.52 -32.49 0.53
N LYS A 175 12.38 -33.72 0.01
CA LYS A 175 13.42 -34.39 -0.79
C LYS A 175 13.78 -33.54 -2.01
N ASP A 176 15.07 -33.44 -2.30
CA ASP A 176 15.62 -32.70 -3.44
C ASP A 176 15.08 -31.26 -3.52
N ASP A 177 14.92 -30.62 -2.35
CA ASP A 177 14.39 -29.25 -2.25
C ASP A 177 12.96 -29.07 -2.83
N GLY A 178 12.18 -30.16 -2.89
CA GLY A 178 10.85 -30.19 -3.52
C GLY A 178 9.86 -29.13 -2.99
N HIS A 179 9.97 -28.74 -1.73
CA HIS A 179 9.15 -27.71 -1.09
C HIS A 179 9.20 -26.33 -1.77
N TYR A 180 10.29 -25.98 -2.45
CA TYR A 180 10.36 -24.73 -3.23
C TYR A 180 9.43 -24.72 -4.45
N SER A 181 9.11 -25.90 -5.00
CA SER A 181 8.16 -26.03 -6.11
C SER A 181 6.69 -26.10 -5.66
N LEU A 182 6.45 -26.30 -4.36
CA LEU A 182 5.13 -26.56 -3.79
C LEU A 182 4.50 -25.34 -3.13
N PHE A 183 5.28 -24.28 -2.88
CA PHE A 183 4.83 -23.08 -2.18
C PHE A 183 5.43 -21.83 -2.82
N ASN A 184 4.70 -20.72 -2.81
CA ASN A 184 5.27 -19.47 -3.33
C ASN A 184 6.10 -18.81 -2.23
N VAL A 185 7.35 -18.55 -2.57
CA VAL A 185 8.38 -18.13 -1.62
C VAL A 185 8.60 -16.63 -1.73
N VAL A 186 8.79 -15.99 -0.58
CA VAL A 186 9.25 -14.60 -0.51
C VAL A 186 10.67 -14.60 0.00
N ASN A 187 11.58 -13.92 -0.71
CA ASN A 187 12.91 -13.60 -0.22
C ASN A 187 12.95 -12.10 0.14
N PRO A 188 13.05 -11.73 1.43
CA PRO A 188 13.06 -10.35 1.87
C PRO A 188 14.38 -9.62 1.57
N THR A 189 15.41 -10.33 1.12
CA THR A 189 16.71 -9.75 0.80
C THR A 189 16.81 -9.60 -0.71
N GLU A 190 16.21 -8.54 -1.26
CA GLU A 190 16.38 -8.20 -2.67
C GLU A 190 17.87 -8.04 -2.99
N GLY A 191 18.35 -8.73 -4.03
CA GLY A 191 19.76 -8.72 -4.44
C GLY A 191 20.67 -9.75 -3.74
N SER A 192 20.17 -10.52 -2.77
CA SER A 192 20.91 -11.66 -2.21
C SER A 192 20.25 -12.98 -2.62
N ASN A 193 20.95 -13.79 -3.43
CA ASN A 193 20.56 -15.17 -3.76
C ASN A 193 20.65 -16.12 -2.55
N SER A 194 20.70 -15.60 -1.33
CA SER A 194 20.76 -16.41 -0.13
C SER A 194 19.39 -17.04 0.13
N ALA A 195 19.25 -18.29 -0.30
CA ALA A 195 18.11 -19.13 0.02
C ALA A 195 17.87 -19.26 1.55
N LYS A 196 18.84 -18.85 2.39
CA LYS A 196 18.71 -18.80 3.86
C LYS A 196 17.62 -17.82 4.32
N CYS A 197 17.28 -16.81 3.52
CA CYS A 197 16.28 -15.81 3.86
C CYS A 197 14.86 -16.18 3.37
N ASN A 198 14.71 -17.29 2.64
CA ASN A 198 13.43 -17.71 2.07
C ASN A 198 12.36 -17.92 3.14
N GLN A 199 11.19 -17.35 2.88
CA GLN A 199 10.01 -17.41 3.72
C GLN A 199 8.87 -18.11 2.97
N PHE A 200 8.09 -18.89 3.71
CA PHE A 200 6.96 -19.65 3.21
C PHE A 200 5.69 -19.18 3.89
N HIS A 201 4.59 -19.06 3.12
CA HIS A 201 3.32 -18.60 3.66
C HIS A 201 2.67 -19.71 4.47
N ARG A 202 2.62 -19.55 5.80
CA ARG A 202 2.05 -20.58 6.70
C ARG A 202 0.62 -20.97 6.33
N PRO A 203 -0.32 -20.03 6.05
CA PRO A 203 -1.65 -20.40 5.55
C PRO A 203 -1.67 -21.28 4.30
N GLN A 204 -0.75 -21.08 3.35
CA GLN A 204 -0.63 -21.94 2.16
C GLN A 204 -0.14 -23.34 2.53
N VAL A 205 0.85 -23.43 3.41
CA VAL A 205 1.38 -24.70 3.92
C VAL A 205 0.31 -25.47 4.69
N ASP A 206 -0.40 -24.81 5.60
CA ASP A 206 -1.46 -25.41 6.40
C ASP A 206 -2.63 -25.90 5.53
N GLN A 207 -2.97 -25.16 4.46
CA GLN A 207 -3.96 -25.60 3.48
C GLN A 207 -3.50 -26.87 2.76
N PHE A 208 -2.27 -26.88 2.25
CA PHE A 208 -1.71 -28.06 1.57
C PHE A 208 -1.65 -29.27 2.51
N ALA A 209 -1.28 -29.08 3.78
CA ALA A 209 -1.25 -30.14 4.79
C ALA A 209 -2.63 -30.79 4.99
N ARG A 210 -3.71 -30.00 5.01
CA ARG A 210 -5.08 -30.52 5.07
C ARG A 210 -5.45 -31.32 3.83
N GLU A 211 -5.20 -30.76 2.64
CA GLU A 211 -5.45 -31.44 1.36
C GLU A 211 -4.65 -32.76 1.26
N TRP A 212 -3.42 -32.78 1.79
CA TRP A 212 -2.56 -33.96 1.84
C TRP A 212 -3.10 -35.05 2.75
N ALA A 213 -3.62 -34.68 3.93
CA ALA A 213 -4.23 -35.62 4.87
C ALA A 213 -5.48 -36.30 4.29
N GLU A 214 -6.25 -35.58 3.47
CA GLU A 214 -7.41 -36.10 2.77
C GLU A 214 -7.03 -37.02 1.59
N ALA A 215 -5.87 -36.80 0.97
CA ALA A 215 -5.34 -37.62 -0.12
C ALA A 215 -4.77 -38.96 0.40
N LYS A 216 -5.66 -39.95 0.57
CA LYS A 216 -5.33 -41.28 1.14
C LYS A 216 -4.53 -42.19 0.22
N THR A 217 -4.64 -42.04 -1.10
CA THR A 217 -3.99 -42.93 -2.07
C THR A 217 -2.76 -42.27 -2.71
N LYS A 218 -1.81 -43.09 -3.17
CA LYS A 218 -0.63 -42.60 -3.91
C LYS A 218 -1.02 -41.79 -5.14
N ASN A 219 -2.04 -42.23 -5.88
CA ASN A 219 -2.54 -41.52 -7.06
C ASN A 219 -3.15 -40.17 -6.69
N ALA A 220 -3.96 -40.10 -5.63
CA ALA A 220 -4.53 -38.83 -5.16
C ALA A 220 -3.45 -37.84 -4.72
N ARG A 221 -2.40 -38.31 -4.03
CA ARG A 221 -1.26 -37.47 -3.63
C ARG A 221 -0.47 -36.97 -4.84
N ASN A 222 -0.25 -37.81 -5.86
CA ASN A 222 0.43 -37.39 -7.08
C ASN A 222 -0.36 -36.31 -7.84
N GLU A 223 -1.67 -36.48 -7.97
CA GLU A 223 -2.55 -35.46 -8.57
C GLU A 223 -2.58 -34.17 -7.74
N LEU A 224 -2.58 -34.27 -6.41
CA LEU A 224 -2.47 -33.11 -5.53
C LEU A 224 -1.15 -32.36 -5.74
N LEU A 225 -0.02 -33.06 -5.82
CA LEU A 225 1.28 -32.43 -6.10
C LEU A 225 1.29 -31.71 -7.45
N LYS A 226 0.72 -32.34 -8.49
CA LYS A 226 0.59 -31.74 -9.82
C LYS A 226 -0.25 -30.47 -9.78
N LYS A 227 -1.43 -30.54 -9.14
CA LYS A 227 -2.33 -29.39 -8.95
C LYS A 227 -1.68 -28.28 -8.14
N GLN A 228 -0.96 -28.62 -7.07
CA GLN A 228 -0.28 -27.64 -6.22
C GLN A 228 0.81 -26.90 -6.99
N ARG A 229 1.65 -27.61 -7.75
CA ARG A 229 2.68 -26.97 -8.60
C ARG A 229 2.06 -26.05 -9.65
N ALA A 230 0.93 -26.43 -10.25
CA ALA A 230 0.21 -25.57 -11.19
C ALA A 230 -0.31 -24.29 -10.52
N ARG A 231 -0.92 -24.40 -9.33
CA ARG A 231 -1.37 -23.25 -8.52
C ARG A 231 -0.22 -22.30 -8.16
N VAL A 232 0.94 -22.86 -7.77
CA VAL A 232 2.13 -22.06 -7.43
C VAL A 232 2.58 -21.27 -8.65
N LYS A 233 2.72 -21.92 -9.82
CA LYS A 233 3.12 -21.26 -11.07
C LYS A 233 2.15 -20.17 -11.51
N GLU A 234 0.84 -20.44 -11.49
CA GLU A 234 -0.19 -19.46 -11.83
C GLU A 234 -0.10 -18.23 -10.92
N ARG A 235 0.11 -18.47 -9.62
CA ARG A 235 0.21 -17.40 -8.63
C ARG A 235 1.51 -16.60 -8.75
N ASP A 236 2.64 -17.24 -9.05
CA ASP A 236 3.90 -16.54 -9.30
C ASP A 236 3.80 -15.66 -10.56
N HIS A 237 3.20 -16.17 -11.63
CA HIS A 237 2.96 -15.39 -12.85
C HIS A 237 2.13 -14.12 -12.56
N HIS A 238 1.01 -14.25 -11.86
CA HIS A 238 0.23 -13.08 -11.47
C HIS A 238 0.99 -12.16 -10.49
N ALA A 239 1.82 -12.72 -9.61
CA ALA A 239 2.61 -11.93 -8.67
C ALA A 239 3.63 -11.06 -9.41
N GLU A 240 4.29 -11.58 -10.43
CA GLU A 240 5.21 -10.85 -11.30
C GLU A 240 4.50 -9.68 -11.98
N LEU A 241 3.38 -9.95 -12.68
CA LEU A 241 2.59 -8.91 -13.36
C LEU A 241 2.14 -7.79 -12.40
N CYS A 242 1.65 -8.17 -11.22
CA CYS A 242 1.19 -7.20 -10.22
C CYS A 242 2.34 -6.42 -9.59
N ALA A 243 3.47 -7.07 -9.33
CA ALA A 243 4.66 -6.43 -8.77
C ALA A 243 5.26 -5.42 -9.73
N GLU A 244 5.34 -5.76 -11.02
CA GLU A 244 5.79 -4.86 -12.09
C GLU A 244 4.87 -3.63 -12.19
N TRP A 245 3.56 -3.85 -12.34
CA TRP A 245 2.59 -2.75 -12.40
C TRP A 245 2.66 -1.83 -11.17
N TYR A 246 2.72 -2.41 -9.97
CA TYR A 246 2.76 -1.64 -8.73
C TYR A 246 4.06 -0.86 -8.56
N SER A 247 5.19 -1.43 -8.99
CA SER A 247 6.49 -0.77 -9.00
C SER A 247 6.51 0.39 -9.99
N ASN A 248 5.98 0.20 -11.20
CA ASN A 248 5.88 1.26 -12.21
C ASN A 248 5.03 2.43 -11.71
N LYS A 249 3.84 2.17 -11.14
CA LYS A 249 3.01 3.24 -10.53
C LYS A 249 3.70 3.95 -9.37
N THR A 250 4.49 3.23 -8.56
CA THR A 250 5.26 3.82 -7.46
C THR A 250 6.40 4.68 -8.00
N MET A 251 7.06 4.23 -9.07
CA MET A 251 8.13 4.95 -9.75
C MET A 251 7.60 6.22 -10.44
N ASP A 252 6.46 6.16 -11.14
CA ASP A 252 5.83 7.34 -11.74
C ASP A 252 5.57 8.41 -10.69
N ARG A 253 5.03 8.00 -9.54
CA ARG A 253 4.80 8.91 -8.42
C ARG A 253 6.13 9.45 -7.88
N TYR A 254 7.16 8.63 -7.75
CA TYR A 254 8.48 9.08 -7.33
C TYR A 254 9.06 10.11 -8.30
N VAL A 255 9.06 9.84 -9.62
CA VAL A 255 9.54 10.74 -10.67
C VAL A 255 8.79 12.08 -10.64
N VAL A 256 7.46 12.06 -10.48
CA VAL A 256 6.66 13.28 -10.33
C VAL A 256 7.05 14.06 -9.09
N LEU A 257 7.17 13.40 -7.93
CA LEU A 257 7.56 14.07 -6.68
C LEU A 257 9.00 14.60 -6.74
N GLU A 258 9.90 13.87 -7.38
CA GLU A 258 11.30 14.24 -7.57
C GLU A 258 11.42 15.48 -8.46
N ARG A 259 10.67 15.51 -9.57
CA ARG A 259 10.58 16.69 -10.42
C ARG A 259 10.14 17.93 -9.62
N VAL A 260 9.10 17.80 -8.80
CA VAL A 260 8.61 18.92 -7.97
C VAL A 260 9.65 19.36 -6.93
N ARG A 261 10.40 18.42 -6.34
CA ARG A 261 11.49 18.75 -5.40
C ARG A 261 12.61 19.50 -6.10
N LEU A 262 13.06 19.02 -7.26
CA LEU A 262 14.10 19.67 -8.07
C LEU A 262 13.67 21.06 -8.52
N GLU A 263 12.43 21.21 -9.02
CA GLU A 263 11.86 22.51 -9.39
C GLU A 263 11.89 23.48 -8.21
N ARG A 264 11.49 23.02 -7.02
CA ARG A 264 11.54 23.84 -5.80
C ARG A 264 12.97 24.26 -5.41
N VAL A 265 13.97 23.39 -5.59
CA VAL A 265 15.38 23.74 -5.35
C VAL A 265 15.82 24.84 -6.32
N TRP A 266 15.54 24.68 -7.61
CA TRP A 266 15.88 25.68 -8.63
C TRP A 266 15.16 27.01 -8.40
N ASP A 267 13.86 26.99 -8.08
CA ASP A 267 13.12 28.20 -7.69
C ASP A 267 13.76 28.90 -6.49
N THR A 268 14.25 28.13 -5.51
CA THR A 268 14.91 28.68 -4.30
C THR A 268 16.22 29.35 -4.68
N ILE A 269 17.01 28.70 -5.52
CA ILE A 269 18.26 29.21 -6.06
C ILE A 269 18.04 30.52 -6.82
N ASP A 270 17.06 30.55 -7.73
CA ASP A 270 16.80 31.73 -8.56
C ASP A 270 16.34 32.91 -7.70
N LYS A 271 15.53 32.66 -6.67
CA LYS A 271 15.17 33.69 -5.69
C LYS A 271 16.34 34.13 -4.83
N LEU A 272 17.24 33.24 -4.41
CA LEU A 272 18.47 33.65 -3.69
C LEU A 272 19.35 34.56 -4.56
N LYS A 273 19.47 34.25 -5.86
CA LYS A 273 20.15 35.13 -6.83
C LYS A 273 19.47 36.50 -6.93
N ALA A 274 18.15 36.53 -7.01
CA ALA A 274 17.37 37.77 -7.06
C ALA A 274 17.50 38.62 -5.78
N GLU A 275 17.68 37.99 -4.61
CA GLU A 275 17.94 38.66 -3.33
C GLU A 275 19.43 39.06 -3.14
N GLY A 276 20.27 38.92 -4.17
CA GLY A 276 21.65 39.38 -4.17
C GLY A 276 22.70 38.37 -3.70
N TRP A 277 22.32 37.10 -3.51
CA TRP A 277 23.25 36.03 -3.08
C TRP A 277 23.86 35.24 -4.25
N GLY A 278 23.71 35.72 -5.48
CA GLY A 278 24.20 35.03 -6.67
C GLY A 278 25.68 34.65 -6.64
N PRO A 279 26.61 35.55 -6.26
CA PRO A 279 28.02 35.24 -6.17
C PRO A 279 28.36 34.13 -5.16
N GLU A 280 27.68 34.11 -4.01
CA GLU A 280 27.85 33.06 -3.00
C GLU A 280 27.33 31.71 -3.48
N ILE A 281 26.20 31.73 -4.18
CA ILE A 281 25.57 30.53 -4.75
C ILE A 281 26.39 29.96 -5.91
N GLU A 282 27.00 30.80 -6.75
CA GLU A 282 27.88 30.38 -7.86
C GLU A 282 29.23 29.88 -7.36
N TRP A 283 29.77 30.50 -6.31
CA TRP A 283 31.04 30.07 -5.68
C TRP A 283 30.98 28.63 -5.13
N LEU A 284 29.80 28.12 -4.81
CA LEU A 284 29.60 26.73 -4.37
C LEU A 284 29.59 25.69 -5.51
N ASP A 285 29.49 26.10 -6.78
CA ASP A 285 29.52 25.30 -8.02
C ASP A 285 28.87 23.89 -7.94
N TRP A 286 29.65 22.84 -7.63
CA TRP A 286 29.20 21.44 -7.49
C TRP A 286 28.67 21.07 -6.09
N SER A 287 29.23 21.68 -5.03
CA SER A 287 28.75 21.53 -3.65
C SER A 287 27.37 22.17 -3.45
N ARG A 288 27.01 23.13 -4.31
CA ARG A 288 25.74 23.87 -4.35
C ARG A 288 24.53 22.96 -4.50
N ALA A 289 24.55 22.09 -5.52
CA ALA A 289 23.44 21.16 -5.80
C ALA A 289 23.27 20.24 -4.61
N TYR A 290 24.35 19.57 -4.19
CA TYR A 290 24.30 18.62 -3.09
C TYR A 290 23.89 19.26 -1.74
N TYR A 291 24.36 20.47 -1.41
CA TYR A 291 24.03 21.11 -0.14
C TYR A 291 22.54 21.48 -0.05
N LEU A 292 22.03 22.20 -1.06
CA LEU A 292 20.64 22.67 -1.07
C LEU A 292 19.66 21.51 -1.30
N ASP A 293 20.02 20.52 -2.12
CA ASP A 293 19.22 19.31 -2.35
C ASP A 293 19.02 18.48 -1.08
N ASN A 294 19.96 18.52 -0.15
CA ASN A 294 19.88 17.74 1.09
C ASN A 294 19.21 18.50 2.25
N ARG A 295 18.82 19.77 2.07
CA ARG A 295 18.15 20.55 3.13
C ARG A 295 16.65 20.20 3.25
N PRO A 296 16.15 19.74 4.41
CA PRO A 296 14.75 19.32 4.56
C PRO A 296 13.70 20.43 4.35
N ASP A 297 14.06 21.71 4.51
CA ASP A 297 13.17 22.85 4.26
C ASP A 297 13.09 23.25 2.77
N ILE A 298 14.09 22.85 1.98
CA ILE A 298 14.15 23.05 0.53
C ILE A 298 13.66 21.79 -0.19
N TRP A 299 14.12 20.60 0.18
CA TRP A 299 13.78 19.31 -0.45
C TRP A 299 12.36 18.84 -0.09
N GLN A 300 11.36 19.52 -0.64
CA GLN A 300 9.94 19.24 -0.41
C GLN A 300 9.19 19.17 -1.73
N ALA A 301 8.30 18.19 -1.87
CA ALA A 301 7.46 18.04 -3.06
C ALA A 301 6.25 18.99 -3.02
N THR A 302 6.51 20.30 -2.93
CA THR A 302 5.50 21.36 -2.95
C THR A 302 6.04 22.60 -3.65
N LYS A 303 5.18 23.36 -4.33
CA LYS A 303 5.61 24.61 -4.99
C LYS A 303 6.17 25.62 -3.99
N LEU A 304 7.23 26.33 -4.37
CA LEU A 304 7.82 27.38 -3.54
C LEU A 304 6.88 28.61 -3.49
N THR A 305 6.50 29.03 -2.28
CA THR A 305 5.74 30.26 -2.07
C THR A 305 6.66 31.34 -1.51
N ASP A 306 6.33 32.62 -1.69
CA ASP A 306 7.17 33.73 -1.17
C ASP A 306 7.34 33.65 0.34
N ARG A 307 6.26 33.33 1.06
CA ARG A 307 6.32 33.13 2.52
C ARG A 307 7.22 31.96 2.91
N ALA A 308 7.21 30.87 2.15
CA ALA A 308 8.09 29.74 2.41
C ALA A 308 9.55 30.09 2.10
N PHE A 309 9.78 30.80 0.99
CA PHE A 309 11.10 31.30 0.60
C PHE A 309 11.69 32.22 1.66
N GLN A 310 10.94 33.19 2.17
CA GLN A 310 11.44 34.10 3.22
C GLN A 310 11.88 33.34 4.48
N LYS A 311 11.17 32.28 4.87
CA LYS A 311 11.60 31.41 5.99
C LYS A 311 12.88 30.65 5.69
N ILE A 312 13.04 30.16 4.46
CA ILE A 312 14.26 29.49 4.01
C ILE A 312 15.42 30.49 4.03
N LEU A 313 15.23 31.68 3.45
CA LEU A 313 16.22 32.76 3.44
C LEU A 313 16.67 33.12 4.86
N THR A 314 15.74 33.40 5.78
CA THR A 314 16.08 33.74 7.18
C THR A 314 16.97 32.68 7.84
N ARG A 315 16.76 31.40 7.52
CA ARG A 315 17.57 30.30 8.06
C ARG A 315 18.92 30.15 7.36
N LEU A 316 19.01 30.52 6.09
CA LEU A 316 20.24 30.47 5.30
C LEU A 316 21.15 31.68 5.54
N LEU A 317 20.61 32.83 5.96
CA LEU A 317 21.38 34.08 6.13
C LEU A 317 22.71 33.90 6.87
N PRO A 318 22.79 33.22 8.04
CA PRO A 318 24.07 33.07 8.74
C PRO A 318 25.13 32.33 7.92
N GLU A 319 24.72 31.29 7.20
CA GLU A 319 25.61 30.47 6.36
C GLU A 319 26.01 31.23 5.09
N LEU A 320 25.05 31.94 4.47
CA LEU A 320 25.30 32.77 3.30
C LEU A 320 26.29 33.91 3.62
N ASP A 321 26.18 34.52 4.79
CA ASP A 321 27.13 35.53 5.26
C ASP A 321 28.52 34.95 5.52
N GLU A 322 28.61 33.74 6.06
CA GLU A 322 29.87 33.02 6.24
C GLU A 322 30.53 32.70 4.90
N TRP A 323 29.75 32.17 3.94
CA TRP A 323 30.24 31.90 2.58
C TRP A 323 30.72 33.17 1.87
N ARG A 324 30.02 34.30 2.06
CA ARG A 324 30.47 35.59 1.53
C ARG A 324 31.84 35.97 2.10
N LYS A 325 32.05 35.84 3.42
CA LYS A 325 33.34 36.14 4.06
C LYS A 325 34.45 35.23 3.51
N ASP A 326 34.18 33.94 3.43
CA ASP A 326 35.16 32.96 2.96
C ASP A 326 35.52 33.15 1.48
N ARG A 327 34.52 33.42 0.65
CA ARG A 327 34.70 33.77 -0.76
C ARG A 327 35.56 35.02 -0.93
N LEU A 328 35.27 36.09 -0.17
CA LEU A 328 36.04 37.34 -0.21
C LEU A 328 37.46 37.18 0.35
N ALA A 329 37.68 36.23 1.27
CA ALA A 329 38.99 35.87 1.79
C ALA A 329 39.79 34.94 0.86
N GLY A 330 39.24 34.56 -0.30
CA GLY A 330 39.89 33.66 -1.26
C GLY A 330 40.02 32.22 -0.77
N LYS A 331 39.22 31.80 0.22
CA LYS A 331 39.20 30.41 0.68
C LYS A 331 38.60 29.50 -0.39
N PRO A 332 38.96 28.21 -0.42
CA PRO A 332 38.28 27.23 -1.26
C PRO A 332 36.83 27.07 -0.82
N ALA A 333 35.94 26.79 -1.77
CA ALA A 333 34.54 26.50 -1.48
C ALA A 333 34.41 25.30 -0.51
N PRO A 334 33.40 25.29 0.37
CA PRO A 334 33.12 24.15 1.23
C PRO A 334 32.98 22.88 0.39
N SER A 335 33.80 21.88 0.70
CA SER A 335 33.73 20.58 0.04
C SER A 335 32.53 19.77 0.55
N ALA A 336 31.76 19.17 -0.37
CA ALA A 336 30.59 18.33 -0.05
C ALA A 336 30.91 17.10 0.83
N ILE A 337 32.20 16.77 1.04
CA ILE A 337 32.68 15.59 1.76
C ILE A 337 32.30 15.62 3.26
N TYR A 338 31.99 16.79 3.84
CA TYR A 338 31.57 16.91 5.24
C TYR A 338 30.06 16.70 5.48
N TYR A 339 29.26 16.60 4.42
CA TYR A 339 27.82 16.35 4.53
C TYR A 339 27.52 14.86 4.36
N ARG A 340 27.49 14.17 5.51
CA ARG A 340 27.14 12.76 5.68
C ARG A 340 26.02 12.34 4.73
N HIS A 341 26.33 11.41 3.82
CA HIS A 341 25.43 10.90 2.80
C HIS A 341 24.10 10.40 3.41
N PRO A 342 22.93 10.88 2.96
CA PRO A 342 21.64 10.35 3.40
C PRO A 342 21.30 8.98 2.77
N SER A 343 22.24 8.28 2.12
CA SER A 343 21.97 6.93 1.57
C SER A 343 21.70 5.91 2.67
N GLU A 344 22.00 6.23 3.93
CA GLU A 344 21.57 5.45 5.09
C GLU A 344 20.08 5.66 5.46
N ARG A 345 19.38 6.64 4.86
CA ARG A 345 17.93 6.85 5.07
C ARG A 345 17.02 6.03 4.15
N TYR A 346 17.57 5.43 3.10
CA TYR A 346 16.80 4.68 2.10
C TYR A 346 17.33 3.25 1.91
N ARG A 347 17.88 2.63 2.96
CA ARG A 347 17.84 1.16 3.08
C ARG A 347 16.46 0.81 3.61
N PHE A 348 15.52 0.54 2.71
CA PHE A 348 14.30 -0.19 3.04
C PHE A 348 14.61 -1.67 3.22
#